data_AF-A0A3E2CTP2-F1
#
_entry.id   AF-A0A3E2CTP2-F1
#
_cell.length_a   1.000
_cell.length_b   1.000
_cell.length_c   1.000
_cell.angle_alpha   90.00
_cell.angle_beta   90.00
_cell.angle_gamma   90.00
#
_symmetry.space_group_name_H-M   'P 1'
#
loop_
_entity.id
_entity.type
_entity.pdbx_description
1 polymer ?
#
loop_
_entity_poly.entity_id
_entity_poly.type
_entity_poly.pdbx_seq_one_letter_code
_entity_poly.pdbx_strand_id
1 'polypeptide(L)'
;EIIGLATVYRQLNSLTQSGEVDTVRFNGQQLFRICDENTHHHHLVCERCGKTVDIEPPDDEGWIHKVAESHGYTVVDHTLEVFGLCESCREEDK
;
A
#
# COMPACT_ATOMS: atom_id res chain seq x y z
N GLU A 1 6.69 0.29 30.99
CA GLU A 1 5.72 -0.78 30.66
C GLU A 1 6.12 -1.37 29.32
N ILE A 2 6.19 -2.69 29.18
CA ILE A 2 6.62 -3.35 27.93
C ILE A 2 5.37 -3.89 27.23
N ILE A 3 5.01 -3.31 26.08
CA ILE A 3 3.89 -3.79 25.27
C ILE A 3 4.37 -5.02 24.47
N GLY A 4 3.67 -6.14 24.61
CA GLY A 4 3.99 -7.36 23.88
C GLY A 4 3.65 -7.26 22.39
N LEU A 5 4.44 -7.93 21.55
CA LEU A 5 4.28 -7.93 20.09
C LEU A 5 2.87 -8.38 19.65
N ALA A 6 2.31 -9.39 20.30
CA ALA A 6 0.95 -9.86 20.01
C ALA A 6 -0.13 -8.78 20.25
N THR A 7 0.08 -7.90 21.23
CA THR A 7 -0.82 -6.77 21.49
C THR A 7 -0.70 -5.74 20.37
N VAL A 8 0.52 -5.42 19.93
CA VAL A 8 0.75 -4.50 18.79
C VAL A 8 0.04 -4.99 17.53
N TYR A 9 0.23 -6.25 17.13
CA TYR A 9 -0.43 -6.79 15.93
C TYR A 9 -1.95 -6.86 16.06
N ARG A 10 -2.51 -7.15 17.24
CA ARG A 10 -3.97 -7.10 17.44
C ARG A 10 -4.52 -5.70 17.24
N GLN A 11 -3.81 -4.68 17.74
CA GLN A 11 -4.25 -3.28 17.57
C GLN A 11 -4.13 -2.83 16.12
N LEU A 12 -3.01 -3.12 15.45
CA LEU A 12 -2.83 -2.82 14.02
C LEU A 12 -3.92 -3.48 13.16
N ASN A 13 -4.22 -4.76 13.40
CA ASN A 13 -5.29 -5.45 12.68
C ASN A 13 -6.69 -4.88 12.99
N SER A 14 -6.91 -4.34 14.19
CA SER A 14 -8.17 -3.67 14.55
C SER A 14 -8.32 -2.36 13.78
N LEU A 15 -7.24 -1.58 13.68
CA LEU A 15 -7.22 -0.32 12.93
C LEU A 15 -7.39 -0.55 11.42
N THR A 16 -6.88 -1.66 10.89
CA THR A 16 -7.14 -2.04 9.50
C THR A 16 -8.59 -2.45 9.26
N GLN A 17 -9.22 -3.12 10.22
CA GLN A 17 -10.65 -3.45 10.11
C GLN A 17 -11.56 -2.21 10.21
N SER A 18 -11.14 -1.16 10.93
CA SER A 18 -11.89 0.10 11.01
C SER A 18 -11.63 1.04 9.82
N GLY A 19 -10.65 0.74 8.97
CA GLY A 19 -10.26 1.58 7.84
C GLY A 19 -9.29 2.72 8.20
N GLU A 20 -8.92 2.85 9.48
CA GLU A 20 -7.99 3.88 9.96
C GLU A 20 -6.53 3.62 9.55
N VAL A 21 -6.20 2.36 9.25
CA VAL A 21 -4.86 1.91 8.83
C VAL A 21 -4.97 1.02 7.62
N ASP A 22 -4.39 1.42 6.51
CA ASP A 22 -4.25 0.57 5.33
C ASP A 22 -3.09 -0.43 5.49
N THR A 23 -3.16 -1.55 4.78
CA THR A 23 -2.18 -2.62 4.87
C THR A 23 -1.77 -3.14 3.51
N VAL A 24 -0.49 -3.51 3.42
CA VAL A 24 0.08 -4.01 2.19
C VAL A 24 1.02 -5.18 2.42
N ARG A 25 1.09 -6.08 1.44
CA ARG A 25 2.00 -7.22 1.48
C ARG A 25 3.18 -6.98 0.55
N PHE A 26 4.37 -7.00 1.13
CA PHE A 26 5.63 -6.83 0.41
C PHE A 26 6.66 -7.85 0.92
N ASN A 27 7.28 -8.61 0.02
CA ASN A 27 8.30 -9.62 0.36
C ASN A 27 7.93 -10.57 1.51
N GLY A 28 6.66 -10.98 1.56
CA GLY A 28 6.13 -11.87 2.61
C GLY A 28 5.88 -11.19 3.96
N GLN A 29 6.14 -9.89 4.07
CA GLN A 29 5.85 -9.07 5.24
C GLN A 29 4.54 -8.29 5.04
N GLN A 30 3.91 -7.95 6.16
CA GLN A 30 2.75 -7.07 6.19
C GLN A 30 3.16 -5.71 6.72
N LEU A 31 2.94 -4.69 5.90
CA LEU A 31 3.15 -3.29 6.23
C LEU A 31 1.81 -2.68 6.65
N PHE A 32 1.85 -1.74 7.59
CA PHE A 32 0.69 -1.00 8.10
C PHE A 32 0.98 0.49 7.94
N ARG A 33 0.02 1.25 7.42
CA ARG A 33 0.15 2.69 7.14
C ARG A 33 -1.15 3.42 7.47
N ILE A 34 -1.04 4.67 7.93
CA ILE A 34 -2.20 5.55 8.07
C ILE A 34 -2.30 6.36 6.78
N CYS A 35 -3.46 6.32 6.14
CA CYS A 35 -3.77 7.08 4.91
C CYS A 35 -4.75 8.20 5.24
N ASP A 36 -4.68 9.33 4.54
CA ASP A 36 -5.78 10.29 4.57
C ASP A 36 -7.00 9.70 3.85
N GLU A 37 -8.13 9.63 4.54
CA GLU A 37 -9.33 8.86 4.15
C GLU A 37 -10.07 9.42 2.90
N ASN A 38 -9.69 10.59 2.38
CA ASN A 38 -10.55 11.35 1.45
C ASN A 38 -10.12 11.34 -0.02
N THR A 39 -9.00 10.70 -0.38
CA THR A 39 -8.54 10.68 -1.77
C THR A 39 -8.04 9.29 -2.14
N HIS A 40 -8.55 8.71 -3.22
CA HIS A 40 -7.98 7.49 -3.78
C HIS A 40 -6.54 7.77 -4.25
N HIS A 41 -5.58 7.05 -3.69
CA HIS A 41 -4.16 7.16 -4.01
C HIS A 41 -3.54 5.77 -4.02
N HIS A 42 -2.36 5.68 -4.62
CA HIS A 42 -1.54 4.48 -4.62
C HIS A 42 -0.20 4.78 -3.96
N HIS A 43 0.64 3.75 -3.84
CA HIS A 43 1.88 3.85 -3.10
C HIS A 43 3.08 3.51 -3.98
N LEU A 44 4.12 4.35 -3.89
CA LEU A 44 5.47 4.01 -4.35
C LEU A 44 6.35 3.75 -3.14
N VAL A 45 6.74 2.49 -2.95
CA VAL A 45 7.44 1.98 -1.77
C VAL A 45 8.90 1.66 -2.11
N CYS A 46 9.83 2.17 -1.30
CA CYS A 46 11.24 1.80 -1.37
C CYS A 46 11.46 0.42 -0.75
N GLU A 47 11.98 -0.53 -1.53
CA GLU A 47 12.22 -1.91 -1.07
C GLU A 47 13.30 -2.00 0.03
N ARG A 48 14.23 -1.04 0.06
CA ARG A 48 15.36 -1.06 1.00
C ARG A 48 15.02 -0.47 2.36
N CYS A 49 14.44 0.72 2.37
CA CYS A 49 14.21 1.49 3.60
C CYS A 49 12.74 1.64 3.98
N GLY A 50 11.82 1.15 3.15
CA GLY A 50 10.38 1.28 3.37
C GLY A 50 9.85 2.72 3.22
N LYS A 51 10.66 3.66 2.73
CA LYS A 51 10.17 5.02 2.42
C LYS A 51 9.07 4.91 1.37
N THR A 52 7.89 5.43 1.71
CA THR A 52 6.72 5.43 0.84
C THR A 52 6.32 6.86 0.50
N VAL A 53 5.87 7.05 -0.73
CA VAL A 53 5.20 8.28 -1.17
C VAL A 53 3.85 7.95 -1.76
N ASP A 54 2.87 8.82 -1.53
CA ASP A 54 1.56 8.71 -2.15
C ASP A 54 1.67 9.21 -3.59
N ILE A 55 1.10 8.43 -4.51
CA ILE A 55 1.03 8.76 -5.92
C ILE A 55 -0.44 8.82 -6.33
N GLU A 56 -0.77 9.78 -7.19
CA GLU A 56 -2.09 9.83 -7.78
C GLU A 56 -2.30 8.62 -8.70
N PRO A 57 -3.55 8.14 -8.82
CA PRO A 57 -3.86 7.12 -9.80
C PRO A 57 -3.43 7.58 -11.19
N PRO A 58 -2.81 6.71 -12.00
CA PRO A 58 -2.57 7.06 -13.39
C PRO A 58 -3.92 7.40 -14.05
N ASP A 59 -3.92 8.38 -14.95
CA ASP A 59 -5.09 8.78 -15.76
C ASP A 59 -5.80 7.59 -16.47
N ASP A 60 -5.16 6.42 -16.51
CA ASP A 60 -5.60 5.19 -17.15
C ASP A 60 -6.16 4.15 -16.16
N GLU A 61 -6.76 4.55 -15.02
CA GLU A 61 -7.66 3.67 -14.23
C GLU A 61 -8.74 3.00 -15.12
N GLY A 62 -9.08 3.64 -16.23
CA GLY A 62 -9.93 3.08 -17.27
C GLY A 62 -9.40 1.76 -17.85
N TRP A 63 -8.09 1.52 -17.86
CA TRP A 63 -7.52 0.24 -18.27
C TRP A 63 -7.91 -0.90 -17.32
N ILE A 64 -7.86 -0.68 -15.99
CA ILE A 64 -8.26 -1.69 -15.00
C ILE A 64 -9.72 -2.11 -15.23
N HIS A 65 -10.60 -1.13 -15.43
CA HIS A 65 -12.02 -1.36 -15.71
C HIS A 65 -12.24 -2.09 -17.04
N LYS A 66 -11.53 -1.69 -18.10
CA LYS A 66 -11.60 -2.37 -19.41
C LYS A 66 -11.14 -3.83 -19.32
N VAL A 67 -10.05 -4.10 -18.60
CA VAL A 67 -9.57 -5.47 -18.38
C VAL A 67 -10.63 -6.26 -17.63
N ALA A 68 -11.15 -5.75 -16.51
CA ALA A 68 -12.21 -6.43 -15.77
C ALA A 68 -13.44 -6.73 -16.65
N GLU A 69 -13.93 -5.73 -17.39
CA GLU A 69 -15.09 -5.87 -18.28
C GLU A 69 -14.86 -6.90 -19.39
N SER A 70 -13.69 -6.87 -20.05
CA SER A 70 -13.34 -7.83 -21.11
C SER A 70 -13.28 -9.29 -20.64
N HIS A 71 -13.11 -9.50 -19.33
CA HIS A 71 -13.13 -10.81 -18.68
C HIS A 71 -14.47 -11.10 -17.96
N GLY A 72 -15.46 -10.22 -18.03
CA GLY A 72 -16.78 -10.39 -17.41
C GLY A 72 -16.83 -10.12 -15.90
N TYR A 73 -15.89 -9.35 -15.37
CA TYR A 73 -15.82 -8.96 -13.96
C TYR A 73 -16.36 -7.54 -13.74
N THR A 74 -16.95 -7.30 -12.57
CA THR A 74 -17.24 -5.96 -12.05
C THR A 74 -16.19 -5.62 -10.99
N VAL A 75 -15.50 -4.50 -11.16
CA VAL A 75 -14.51 -4.02 -10.18
C VAL A 75 -15.25 -3.59 -8.91
N VAL A 76 -14.94 -4.22 -7.78
CA VAL A 76 -15.45 -3.85 -6.45
C VAL A 76 -14.38 -3.08 -5.68
N ASP A 77 -13.12 -3.46 -5.87
CA ASP A 77 -11.96 -2.83 -5.26
C ASP A 77 -10.70 -3.21 -6.07
N HIS A 78 -9.62 -2.45 -5.92
CA HIS A 78 -8.32 -2.80 -6.48
C HIS A 78 -7.17 -2.25 -5.63
N THR A 79 -6.02 -2.92 -5.71
CA THR A 79 -4.80 -2.52 -5.00
C THR A 79 -3.68 -2.32 -6.03
N LEU A 80 -3.09 -1.12 -6.07
CA LEU A 80 -1.93 -0.82 -6.92
C LEU A 80 -0.73 -0.43 -6.06
N GLU A 81 0.24 -1.35 -6.01
CA GLU A 81 1.60 -1.26 -5.47
C GLU A 81 2.69 -0.92 -6.49
N VAL A 82 3.48 0.15 -6.33
CA VAL A 82 4.76 0.29 -7.04
C VAL A 82 5.92 0.12 -6.07
N PHE A 83 6.85 -0.77 -6.41
CA PHE A 83 8.06 -1.03 -5.62
C PHE A 83 9.31 -0.61 -6.37
N GLY A 84 10.25 0.02 -5.67
CA GLY A 84 11.51 0.45 -6.26
C GLY A 84 12.54 0.89 -5.23
N LEU A 85 13.53 1.69 -5.64
CA LEU A 85 14.50 2.30 -4.74
C LEU A 85 14.30 3.81 -4.70
N CYS A 86 14.22 4.40 -3.50
CA CYS A 86 14.22 5.86 -3.35
C CYS A 86 15.60 6.45 -3.67
N GLU A 87 15.66 7.76 -3.93
CA GLU A 87 16.91 8.45 -4.29
C GLU A 87 18.07 8.14 -3.32
N SER A 88 17.84 8.28 -2.01
CA SER A 88 18.88 8.02 -1.01
C SER A 88 19.43 6.59 -1.09
N CYS A 89 18.55 5.60 -1.28
CA CYS A 89 18.97 4.20 -1.38
C CYS A 89 19.63 3.86 -2.73
N ARG A 90 19.33 4.60 -3.81
CA ARG A 90 20.05 4.47 -5.09
C ARG A 90 21.45 5.10 -5.04
N GLU A 91 21.59 6.20 -4.31
CA GLU A 91 22.87 6.90 -4.16
C GLU A 91 23.84 6.14 -3.23
N GLU A 92 23.34 5.39 -2.24
CA GLU A 92 24.15 4.49 -1.40
C GLU A 92 24.81 3.33 -2.18
N ASP A 93 24.34 3.02 -3.39
CA ASP A 93 24.90 1.97 -4.26
C ASP A 93 25.92 2.49 -5.29
N LYS A 94 26.20 3.80 -5.32
CA LYS A 94 27.21 4.42 -6.19
C LYS A 94 28.54 4.61 -5.47
#